data_AF-A0A937I5P7-F1
#
_entry.id   AF-A0A937I5P7-F1
#
_cell.length_a   1.000
_cell.length_b   1.000
_cell.length_c   1.000
_cell.angle_alpha   90.00
_cell.angle_beta   90.00
_cell.angle_gamma   90.00
#
_symmetry.space_group_name_H-M   'P 1'
#
loop_
_entity.id
_entity.type
_entity.pdbx_description
1 polymer ?
#
loop_
_entity_poly.entity_id
_entity_poly.type
_entity_poly.pdbx_seq_one_letter_code
_entity_poly.pdbx_strand_id
1 'polypeptide(L)' 'TRKNHVNVLQHIQGYLKNYLDKEDKQEMIQTIENYRTGMIPLIVPITLLNHFFRKHPNDYIENSWYMRPYPAELSLQNTI' A
#
# COMPACT_ATOMS: atom_id res chain seq x y z
N THR A 1 2.42 -12.80 -6.94
CA THR A 1 0.95 -13.09 -6.93
C THR A 1 0.25 -12.03 -6.09
N ARG A 2 -1.06 -11.76 -6.29
CA ARG A 2 -1.81 -10.79 -5.47
C ARG A 2 -1.72 -11.10 -3.96
N LYS A 3 -1.77 -12.38 -3.59
CA LYS A 3 -1.58 -12.84 -2.20
C LYS A 3 -0.25 -12.36 -1.60
N ASN A 4 0.86 -12.49 -2.32
CA ASN A 4 2.17 -12.05 -1.83
C ASN A 4 2.21 -10.53 -1.64
N HIS A 5 1.62 -9.76 -2.57
CA HIS A 5 1.53 -8.32 -2.44
C HIS A 5 0.68 -7.90 -1.24
N VAL A 6 -0.46 -8.55 -0.99
CA VAL A 6 -1.28 -8.28 0.20
C VAL A 6 -0.51 -8.52 1.49
N ASN A 7 0.22 -9.64 1.58
CA ASN A 7 1.06 -9.92 2.76
C ASN A 7 2.11 -8.82 2.99
N VAL A 8 2.77 -8.35 1.92
CA VAL A 8 3.75 -7.26 2.00
C VAL A 8 3.08 -5.95 2.42
N LEU A 9 1.93 -5.60 1.83
CA LEU A 9 1.18 -4.38 2.18
C LEU A 9 0.74 -4.39 3.65
N GLN A 10 0.22 -5.51 4.15
CA GLN A 10 -0.18 -5.67 5.55
C GLN A 10 1.02 -5.60 6.51
N HIS A 11 2.17 -6.19 6.12
CA HIS A 11 3.39 -6.08 6.90
C HIS A 11 3.87 -4.62 7.00
N ILE A 12 3.86 -3.89 5.87
CA ILE A 12 4.21 -2.46 5.83
C ILE A 12 3.22 -1.61 6.63
N GLN A 13 1.92 -1.88 6.52
CA GLN A 13 0.88 -1.24 7.35
C GLN A 13 1.17 -1.40 8.85
N GLY A 14 1.76 -2.52 9.27
CA GLY A 14 2.14 -2.78 10.65
C GLY A 14 3.08 -1.73 11.27
N TYR A 15 3.92 -1.07 10.46
CA TYR A 15 4.79 0.02 10.91
C TYR A 15 4.02 1.30 11.25
N LEU A 16 2.79 1.44 10.73
CA LEU A 16 1.92 2.58 10.96
C LEU A 16 0.88 2.34 12.07
N LYS A 17 0.90 1.18 12.75
CA LYS A 17 -0.15 0.74 13.68
C LYS A 17 -0.47 1.73 14.82
N ASN A 18 0.51 2.55 15.22
CA ASN A 18 0.37 3.53 16.30
C ASN A 18 0.13 4.96 15.79
N TYR A 19 0.14 5.16 14.46
CA TYR A 19 0.03 6.47 13.83
C TYR A 19 -1.28 6.64 13.06
N LEU A 20 -1.88 5.55 12.59
CA LEU A 20 -3.21 5.59 11.97
C LEU A 20 -4.28 5.67 13.05
N ASP A 21 -5.20 6.61 12.89
CA ASP A 21 -6.43 6.57 13.65
C ASP A 21 -7.35 5.42 13.16
N LYS A 22 -8.53 5.32 13.77
CA LYS A 22 -9.47 4.25 13.46
C LYS A 22 -9.94 4.33 12.00
N GLU A 23 -10.20 5.52 11.48
CA GLU A 23 -10.76 5.72 10.14
C GLU A 23 -9.71 5.44 9.08
N ASP A 24 -8.51 6.01 9.23
CA ASP A 24 -7.35 5.76 8.37
C ASP A 24 -7.00 4.27 8.30
N LYS A 25 -7.06 3.58 9.45
CA LYS A 25 -6.80 2.14 9.51
C LYS A 25 -7.85 1.34 8.74
N GLN A 26 -9.12 1.70 8.83
CA GLN A 26 -10.17 1.05 8.06
C GLN A 26 -10.04 1.32 6.56
N GLU A 27 -9.74 2.56 6.17
CA GLU A 27 -9.49 2.91 4.77
C GLU A 27 -8.33 2.08 4.19
N MET A 28 -7.23 1.94 4.93
CA MET A 28 -6.10 1.12 4.51
C MET A 28 -6.47 -0.35 4.32
N ILE A 29 -7.20 -0.94 5.28
CA ILE A 29 -7.66 -2.34 5.20
C ILE A 29 -8.54 -2.53 3.97
N GLN A 30 -9.52 -1.65 3.75
CA GLN A 30 -10.42 -1.72 2.61
C GLN A 30 -9.67 -1.55 1.29
N THR A 31 -8.69 -0.66 1.23
CA THR A 31 -7.86 -0.44 0.05
C THR A 31 -7.06 -1.69 -0.31
N ILE A 32 -6.43 -2.33 0.68
CA ILE A 32 -5.70 -3.60 0.46
C ILE A 32 -6.65 -4.70 -0.01
N GLU A 33 -7.87 -4.76 0.53
CA GLU A 33 -8.88 -5.74 0.14
C GLU A 33 -9.39 -5.54 -1.29
N ASN A 34 -9.63 -4.29 -1.69
CA ASN A 34 -10.00 -3.94 -3.06
C ASN A 34 -8.88 -4.34 -4.05
N TYR A 35 -7.61 -4.22 -3.66
CA TYR A 35 -6.51 -4.72 -4.47
C TYR A 35 -6.48 -6.25 -4.53
N ARG A 36 -6.70 -6.94 -3.39
CA ARG A 36 -6.73 -8.40 -3.32
C ARG A 36 -7.76 -9.00 -4.27
N THR A 37 -8.94 -8.39 -4.35
CA THR A 37 -10.04 -8.80 -5.22
C THR A 37 -9.87 -8.32 -6.68
N GLY A 38 -8.90 -7.45 -6.94
CA GLY A 38 -8.62 -6.93 -8.28
C GLY A 38 -9.51 -5.77 -8.71
N MET A 39 -10.21 -5.13 -7.77
CA MET A 39 -11.01 -3.93 -8.04
C MET A 39 -10.14 -2.71 -8.32
N ILE A 40 -8.99 -2.60 -7.65
CA ILE A 40 -8.05 -1.49 -7.82
C ILE A 40 -6.63 -2.00 -8.11
N PRO A 41 -5.79 -1.20 -8.81
CA PRO A 41 -4.41 -1.57 -9.09
C PRO A 41 -3.53 -1.45 -7.84
N LEU A 42 -2.40 -2.17 -7.82
CA LEU A 42 -1.44 -2.20 -6.72
C LEU A 42 -0.91 -0.81 -6.33
N ILE A 43 -0.85 0.12 -7.29
CA ILE A 43 -0.34 1.47 -7.05
C ILE A 43 -1.17 2.24 -6.02
N VAL A 44 -2.47 1.95 -5.89
CA VAL A 44 -3.37 2.67 -4.98
C VAL A 44 -3.00 2.42 -3.51
N PRO A 45 -2.95 1.17 -2.99
CA PRO A 45 -2.51 0.94 -1.62
C PRO A 45 -1.06 1.39 -1.37
N ILE A 46 -0.16 1.29 -2.36
CA ILE A 46 1.22 1.82 -2.22
C ILE A 46 1.19 3.33 -2.02
N THR A 47 0.40 4.06 -2.82
CA THR A 47 0.30 5.52 -2.75
C THR A 47 -0.28 5.97 -1.41
N LEU A 48 -1.29 5.25 -0.90
CA LEU A 48 -1.88 5.53 0.40
C LEU A 48 -0.88 5.28 1.54
N LEU A 49 -0.12 4.18 1.50
CA LEU A 49 0.96 3.93 2.46
C LEU A 49 2.01 5.05 2.41
N ASN A 50 2.46 5.44 1.21
CA ASN A 50 3.39 6.55 1.01
C ASN A 50 2.86 7.88 1.55
N HIS A 51 1.54 8.12 1.51
CA HIS A 51 0.94 9.29 2.14
C HIS A 51 1.19 9.31 3.65
N PHE A 52 0.96 8.19 4.34
CA PHE A 52 1.16 8.10 5.77
C PHE A 52 2.64 8.15 6.17
N PHE A 53 3.54 7.48 5.44
CA PHE A 53 4.98 7.54 5.73
C PHE A 53 5.61 8.91 5.51
N ARG A 54 5.04 9.77 4.64
CA ARG A 54 5.49 11.17 4.55
C ARG A 54 5.27 11.96 5.84
N LYS A 55 4.24 11.63 6.61
CA LYS A 55 3.93 12.24 7.91
C LYS A 55 4.64 11.52 9.06
N HIS A 56 4.88 10.22 8.90
CA HIS A 56 5.49 9.34 9.89
C HIS A 56 6.67 8.59 9.25
N PRO A 57 7.81 9.29 9.05
CA PRO A 57 8.95 8.73 8.34
C PRO A 57 9.47 7.47 9.01
N ASN A 58 9.98 6.54 8.19
CA ASN A 58 10.54 5.28 8.64
C ASN A 58 11.69 4.87 7.73
N ASP A 59 12.92 4.91 8.25
CA ASP A 59 14.15 4.67 7.48
C ASP A 59 14.14 3.35 6.71
N TYR A 60 13.56 2.29 7.28
CA TYR A 60 13.49 0.99 6.62
C TYR A 60 12.54 1.02 5.42
N ILE A 61 11.39 1.69 5.56
CA ILE A 61 10.37 1.78 4.51
C ILE A 61 10.76 2.77 3.41
N GLU A 62 11.38 3.90 3.75
CA GLU A 62 11.81 4.93 2.79
C GLU A 62 12.82 4.42 1.78
N ASN A 63 13.65 3.46 2.19
CA ASN A 63 14.65 2.81 1.36
C ASN A 63 14.11 1.58 0.62
N SER A 64 12.85 1.20 0.83
CA SER A 64 12.25 0.03 0.20
C SER A 64 11.93 0.28 -1.28
N TRP A 65 12.47 -0.57 -2.15
CA TRP A 65 12.13 -0.57 -3.58
C TRP A 65 10.64 -0.81 -3.83
N TYR A 66 9.98 -1.60 -2.97
CA TYR A 66 8.54 -1.90 -3.08
C TYR A 66 7.66 -0.65 -2.99
N MET A 67 8.11 0.37 -2.25
CA MET A 67 7.39 1.63 -2.04
C MET A 67 7.62 2.65 -3.18
N ARG A 68 8.49 2.31 -4.15
CA ARG A 68 8.82 3.13 -5.32
C ARG A 68 8.52 2.38 -6.62
N PRO A 69 7.25 2.12 -6.96
CA PRO A 69 6.92 1.43 -8.19
C PRO A 69 7.28 2.30 -9.41
N TYR A 70 8.37 1.96 -10.09
CA TYR A 70 8.78 2.56 -11.37
C TYR A 70 8.65 1.52 -12.51
N PRO A 71 8.19 1.89 -13.73
CA PRO A 71 7.48 3.11 -14.12
C PRO A 71 5.94 2.94 -14.13
N ALA A 72 5.24 4.08 -14.10
CA ALA A 72 3.78 4.22 -14.06
C ALA A 72 3.01 3.54 -15.22
N GLU A 73 3.69 3.07 -16.26
CA GLU A 73 3.09 2.40 -17.43
C GLU A 73 2.50 1.03 -17.09
N LEU A 74 2.96 0.39 -16.01
CA LEU A 74 2.38 -0.85 -15.47
C LEU A 74 1.20 -0.60 -14.51
N SER A 75 0.85 0.66 -14.23
CA SER A 75 -0.10 1.04 -13.17
C SER A 75 -1.57 1.11 -13.60
N LEU A 76 -1.86 1.06 -14.91
CA LEU A 76 -3.22 1.24 -15.45
C LEU A 76 -3.81 0.01 -16.15
N GLN A 77 -3.23 -1.18 -16.02
CA GLN A 77 -3.86 -2.39 -16.54
C GLN A 77 -4.71 -3.06 -15.45
N ASN A 78 -5.97 -2.62 -15.34
CA ASN A 78 -7.04 -3.52 -14.94
C ASN A 78 -7.31 -4.45 -16.13
N THR A 79 -6.50 -5.48 -16.30
CA THR A 79 -6.88 -6.60 -17.17
C THR A 79 -7.96 -7.37 -16.41
N ILE A 80 -9.21 -7.02 -16.70
CA ILE A 80 -10.42 -7.76 -16.33
C ILE A 80 -10.38 -9.12 -17.03
#